data_AF-A0A6S7DHV4-F1
#
_entry.id   AF-A0A6S7DHV4-F1
#
_cell.length_a   1.000
_cell.length_b   1.000
_cell.length_c   1.000
_cell.angle_alpha   90.00
_cell.angle_beta   90.00
_cell.angle_gamma   90.00
#
_symmetry.space_group_name_H-M   'P 1'
#
loop_
_entity.id
_entity.type
_entity.pdbx_description
1 polymer ?
#
loop_
_entity_poly.entity_id
_entity_poly.type
_entity_poly.pdbx_seq_one_letter_code
_entity_poly.pdbx_strand_id
1 'polypeptide(L)'
;MGIYGRDHFNQVVTSWNAYDQQSQEIIKLAAIDPKTANDEVTALYHSQFLPIQVSLQSLIDDVSQFDEQSNEQAQKHQRSVYTVIAILVAVLVILLGWIVVLSRSIQQALGGEPDYAAHLCRQIAGGDLTIAVDAPTGNQENLIAEMRDMKHHLTTIIRRIKHSAESITTGAHEIAAGNNDLSQRTEEQAVSLEETASSMERLAGTVRQSAENARQAASLAENASGVAASRSALAARRTCANIHS
;
A
#
# COMPACT_ATOMS: atom_id res chain seq x y z
N MET A 1 69.73 -3.46 -5.00
CA MET A 1 70.71 -4.08 -4.09
C MET A 1 71.00 -3.07 -3.00
N GLY A 2 70.36 -3.24 -1.83
CA GLY A 2 70.37 -2.24 -0.75
C GLY A 2 71.76 -2.02 -0.16
N ILE A 3 71.97 -0.87 0.48
CA ILE A 3 73.23 -0.45 1.12
C ILE A 3 73.81 -1.57 2.00
N TYR A 4 72.93 -2.28 2.72
CA TYR A 4 73.26 -3.41 3.60
C TYR A 4 73.93 -4.62 2.89
N GLY A 5 73.49 -4.98 1.68
CA GLY A 5 74.07 -6.11 0.93
C GLY A 5 75.43 -5.80 0.32
N ARG A 6 75.73 -4.51 0.10
CA ARG A 6 77.04 -4.05 -0.40
C ARG A 6 78.08 -4.07 0.73
N ASP A 7 77.68 -3.68 1.94
CA ASP A 7 78.56 -3.65 3.10
C ASP A 7 78.98 -5.08 3.52
N HIS A 8 78.03 -6.02 3.57
CA HIS A 8 78.31 -7.44 3.85
C HIS A 8 79.24 -8.08 2.81
N PHE A 9 79.00 -7.84 1.52
CA PHE A 9 79.88 -8.33 0.45
C PHE A 9 81.30 -7.78 0.59
N ASN A 10 81.44 -6.48 0.89
CA ASN A 10 82.76 -5.87 1.12
C ASN A 10 83.47 -6.46 2.33
N GLN A 11 82.75 -6.79 3.41
CA GLN A 11 83.31 -7.43 4.60
C GLN A 11 83.80 -8.85 4.31
N VAL A 12 83.01 -9.67 3.60
CA VAL A 12 83.42 -11.02 3.18
C VAL A 12 84.67 -10.97 2.29
N VAL A 13 84.70 -10.08 1.31
CA VAL A 13 85.86 -9.90 0.42
C VAL A 13 87.10 -9.46 1.22
N THR A 14 86.93 -8.57 2.21
CA THR A 14 88.03 -8.10 3.06
C THR A 14 88.58 -9.23 3.93
N SER A 15 87.71 -10.01 4.59
CA SER A 15 88.11 -11.15 5.41
C SER A 15 88.75 -12.27 4.58
N TRP A 16 88.28 -12.49 3.35
CA TRP A 16 88.87 -13.45 2.42
C TRP A 16 90.26 -13.03 1.95
N ASN A 17 90.45 -11.76 1.59
CA ASN A 17 91.76 -11.24 1.20
C ASN A 17 92.76 -11.30 2.36
N ALA A 18 92.32 -11.02 3.59
CA ALA A 18 93.15 -11.16 4.78
C ALA A 18 93.54 -12.63 5.03
N TYR A 19 92.61 -13.57 4.85
CA TYR A 19 92.87 -15.01 4.93
C TYR A 19 93.90 -15.46 3.90
N ASP A 20 93.71 -15.08 2.63
CA ASP A 20 94.62 -15.44 1.53
C ASP A 20 96.03 -14.89 1.76
N GLN A 21 96.14 -13.62 2.13
CA GLN A 21 97.41 -12.98 2.41
C GLN A 21 98.16 -13.69 3.56
N GLN A 22 97.49 -14.00 4.66
CA GLN A 22 98.12 -14.71 5.77
C GLN A 22 98.49 -16.15 5.40
N SER A 23 97.68 -16.81 4.56
CA SER A 23 97.95 -18.19 4.08
C SER A 23 99.26 -18.26 3.32
N GLN A 24 99.49 -17.29 2.43
CA GLN A 24 100.74 -17.18 1.68
C GLN A 24 101.95 -16.94 2.60
N GLU A 25 101.81 -16.15 3.67
CA GLU A 25 102.90 -15.92 4.63
C GLU A 25 103.26 -17.17 5.43
N ILE A 26 102.27 -17.96 5.89
CA ILE A 26 102.53 -19.26 6.54
C ILE A 26 103.21 -20.24 5.57
N ILE A 27 102.74 -20.31 4.32
CA ILE A 27 103.31 -21.21 3.30
C ILE A 27 104.79 -20.85 3.04
N LYS A 28 105.13 -19.55 2.98
CA LYS A 28 106.52 -19.10 2.85
C LYS A 28 107.36 -19.44 4.08
N LEU A 29 106.84 -19.21 5.30
CA LEU A 29 107.54 -19.54 6.55
C LEU A 29 107.86 -21.05 6.64
N ALA A 30 106.87 -21.88 6.33
CA ALA A 30 107.00 -23.34 6.35
C ALA A 30 107.98 -23.88 5.28
N ALA A 31 108.19 -23.14 4.19
CA ALA A 31 109.13 -23.52 3.13
C ALA A 31 110.60 -23.26 3.45
N ILE A 32 110.91 -22.40 4.45
CA ILE A 32 112.28 -21.97 4.77
C ILE A 32 112.91 -22.80 5.89
N ASP A 33 112.16 -23.17 6.94
CA ASP A 33 112.67 -24.01 8.04
C ASP A 33 111.56 -24.92 8.65
N PRO A 34 111.49 -26.21 8.25
CA PRO A 34 110.41 -27.12 8.65
C PRO A 34 110.33 -27.44 10.15
N LYS A 35 111.40 -27.23 10.93
CA LYS A 35 111.43 -27.61 12.36
C LYS A 35 111.13 -26.45 13.30
N THR A 36 111.65 -25.25 13.00
CA THR A 36 111.36 -24.03 13.79
C THR A 36 109.96 -23.49 13.48
N ALA A 37 109.45 -23.77 12.29
CA ALA A 37 108.11 -23.36 11.88
C ALA A 37 106.98 -24.00 12.71
N ASN A 38 107.14 -25.15 13.35
CA ASN A 38 105.99 -25.86 13.92
C ASN A 38 105.35 -25.13 15.12
N ASP A 39 106.16 -24.55 16.00
CA ASP A 39 105.67 -23.78 17.16
C ASP A 39 105.19 -22.38 16.74
N GLU A 40 105.88 -21.75 15.79
CA GLU A 40 105.54 -20.44 15.26
C GLU A 40 104.27 -20.47 14.41
N VAL A 41 104.10 -21.50 13.57
CA VAL A 41 102.89 -21.77 12.76
C VAL A 41 101.70 -22.06 13.67
N THR A 42 101.87 -22.80 14.78
CA THR A 42 100.79 -23.03 15.74
C THR A 42 100.36 -21.74 16.44
N ALA A 43 101.31 -20.88 16.82
CA ALA A 43 101.01 -19.57 17.41
C ALA A 43 100.39 -18.58 16.41
N LEU A 44 100.88 -18.54 15.17
CA LEU A 44 100.33 -17.75 14.05
C LEU A 44 98.91 -18.19 13.69
N TYR A 45 98.67 -19.50 13.68
CA TYR A 45 97.34 -20.06 13.43
C TYR A 45 96.34 -19.59 14.49
N HIS A 46 96.70 -19.64 15.78
CA HIS A 46 95.80 -19.20 16.84
C HIS A 46 95.62 -17.68 16.93
N SER A 47 96.69 -16.90 16.71
CA SER A 47 96.63 -15.44 16.84
C SER A 47 96.06 -14.73 15.62
N GLN A 48 96.26 -15.28 14.42
CA GLN A 48 95.93 -14.59 13.17
C GLN A 48 94.81 -15.28 12.36
N PHE A 49 94.80 -16.62 12.29
CA PHE A 49 93.80 -17.35 11.48
C PHE A 49 92.49 -17.61 12.21
N LEU A 50 92.53 -18.02 13.48
CA LEU A 50 91.31 -18.28 14.26
C LEU A 50 90.33 -17.09 14.26
N PRO A 51 90.77 -15.82 14.48
CA PRO A 51 89.86 -14.68 14.43
C PRO A 51 89.21 -14.48 13.07
N ILE A 52 89.95 -14.71 11.97
CA ILE A 52 89.42 -14.60 10.60
C ILE A 52 88.39 -15.71 10.34
N GLN A 53 88.66 -16.93 10.80
CA GLN A 53 87.72 -18.04 10.68
C GLN A 53 86.41 -17.79 11.44
N VAL A 54 86.51 -17.29 12.68
CA VAL A 54 85.35 -16.91 13.49
C VAL A 54 84.58 -15.76 12.85
N SER A 55 85.29 -14.76 12.30
CA SER A 55 84.68 -13.64 11.59
C SER A 55 83.92 -14.09 10.33
N LEU A 56 84.50 -14.98 9.52
CA LEU A 56 83.84 -15.55 8.35
C LEU A 56 82.59 -16.36 8.74
N GLN A 57 82.66 -17.14 9.82
CA GLN A 57 81.51 -17.89 10.32
C GLN A 57 80.37 -16.95 10.76
N SER A 58 80.69 -15.90 11.52
CA SER A 58 79.67 -14.95 11.97
C SER A 58 79.00 -14.20 10.82
N LEU A 59 79.71 -13.93 9.72
CA LEU A 59 79.15 -13.30 8.53
C LEU A 59 78.18 -14.24 7.79
N ILE A 60 78.50 -15.54 7.76
CA ILE A 60 77.60 -16.57 7.19
C ILE A 60 76.33 -16.69 8.03
N ASP A 61 76.46 -16.68 9.36
CA ASP A 61 75.33 -16.79 10.28
C ASP A 61 74.41 -15.54 10.20
N ASP A 62 74.98 -14.33 10.08
CA ASP A 62 74.22 -13.08 9.97
C ASP A 62 73.42 -13.00 8.65
N VAL A 63 74.04 -13.41 7.54
CA VAL A 63 73.35 -13.50 6.24
C VAL A 63 72.21 -14.52 6.29
N SER A 64 72.44 -15.68 6.92
CA SER A 64 71.42 -16.73 7.04
C SER A 64 70.22 -16.28 7.90
N GLN A 65 70.48 -15.58 9.01
CA GLN A 65 69.42 -15.01 9.85
C GLN A 65 68.64 -13.90 9.14
N PHE A 66 69.32 -13.08 8.33
CA PHE A 66 68.66 -12.06 7.53
C PHE A 66 67.71 -12.66 6.49
N ASP A 67 68.13 -13.74 5.82
CA ASP A 67 67.30 -14.48 4.87
C ASP A 67 66.07 -15.11 5.57
N GLU A 68 66.23 -15.68 6.76
CA GLU A 68 65.11 -16.19 7.57
C GLU A 68 64.14 -15.08 7.99
N GLN A 69 64.64 -13.93 8.48
CA GLN A 69 63.81 -12.79 8.87
C GLN A 69 63.05 -12.18 7.68
N SER A 70 63.71 -12.05 6.53
CA SER A 70 63.09 -11.55 5.30
C SER A 70 61.99 -12.51 4.82
N ASN A 71 62.24 -13.82 4.89
CA ASN A 71 61.29 -14.85 4.48
C ASN A 71 60.06 -14.90 5.42
N GLU A 72 60.23 -14.72 6.72
CA GLU A 72 59.10 -14.60 7.67
C GLU A 72 58.22 -13.37 7.40
N GLN A 73 58.81 -12.22 7.07
CA GLN A 73 58.06 -11.00 6.75
C GLN A 73 57.27 -11.15 5.44
N ALA A 74 57.86 -11.78 4.42
CA ALA A 74 57.18 -12.09 3.16
C ALA A 74 55.97 -13.02 3.36
N GLN A 75 56.09 -14.03 4.23
CA GLN A 75 54.98 -14.94 4.57
C GLN A 75 53.89 -14.26 5.42
N LYS A 76 54.25 -13.40 6.38
CA LYS A 76 53.29 -12.61 7.17
C LYS A 76 52.50 -11.64 6.28
N HIS A 77 53.14 -11.03 5.28
CA HIS A 77 52.47 -10.15 4.33
C HIS A 77 51.53 -10.91 3.39
N GLN A 78 51.97 -12.05 2.83
CA GLN A 78 51.10 -12.90 2.00
C GLN A 78 49.89 -13.42 2.79
N ARG A 79 50.09 -13.88 4.04
CA ARG A 79 49.01 -14.39 4.90
C ARG A 79 48.03 -13.28 5.31
N SER A 80 48.51 -12.06 5.55
CA SER A 80 47.66 -10.90 5.86
C SER A 80 46.80 -10.45 4.68
N VAL A 81 47.30 -10.59 3.44
CA VAL A 81 46.51 -10.23 2.24
C VAL A 81 45.38 -11.24 2.00
N TYR A 82 45.65 -12.55 2.12
CA TYR A 82 44.61 -13.58 1.95
C TYR A 82 43.53 -13.52 3.03
N THR A 83 43.86 -13.19 4.28
CA THR A 83 42.85 -13.04 5.35
C THR A 83 41.95 -11.83 5.12
N VAL A 84 42.48 -10.70 4.66
CA VAL A 84 41.68 -9.52 4.31
C VAL A 84 40.76 -9.82 3.12
N ILE A 85 41.26 -10.46 2.06
CA ILE A 85 40.44 -10.89 0.92
C ILE A 85 39.34 -11.87 1.36
N ALA A 86 39.67 -12.84 2.22
CA ALA A 86 38.70 -13.80 2.74
C ALA A 86 37.59 -13.13 3.57
N ILE A 87 37.92 -12.12 4.38
CA ILE A 87 36.94 -11.33 5.14
C ILE A 87 36.04 -10.54 4.18
N LEU A 88 36.60 -9.88 3.17
CA LEU A 88 35.82 -9.12 2.19
C LEU A 88 34.84 -10.01 1.41
N VAL A 89 35.29 -11.20 0.99
CA VAL A 89 34.44 -12.19 0.33
C VAL A 89 33.35 -12.70 1.29
N ALA A 90 33.69 -12.98 2.54
CA ALA A 90 32.71 -13.41 3.54
C ALA A 90 31.62 -12.34 3.78
N VAL A 91 32.01 -11.07 3.89
CA VAL A 91 31.07 -9.95 4.01
C VAL A 91 30.19 -9.84 2.78
N LEU A 92 30.76 -9.96 1.57
CA LEU A 92 29.99 -9.93 0.33
C LEU A 92 28.95 -11.05 0.26
N VAL A 93 29.33 -12.28 0.63
CA VAL A 93 28.41 -13.43 0.68
C VAL A 93 27.29 -13.21 1.70
N ILE A 94 27.62 -12.66 2.87
CA ILE A 94 26.62 -12.30 3.89
C ILE A 94 25.66 -11.25 3.31
N LEU A 95 26.15 -10.16 2.72
CA LEU A 95 25.31 -9.11 2.13
C LEU A 95 24.37 -9.64 1.04
N LEU A 96 24.89 -10.49 0.14
CA LEU A 96 24.08 -11.13 -0.90
C LEU A 96 23.01 -12.04 -0.28
N GLY A 97 23.37 -12.81 0.76
CA GLY A 97 22.42 -13.63 1.52
C GLY A 97 21.31 -12.79 2.16
N TRP A 98 21.66 -11.68 2.79
CA TRP A 98 20.71 -10.73 3.39
C TRP A 98 19.76 -10.14 2.34
N ILE A 99 20.27 -9.76 1.16
CA ILE A 99 19.44 -9.27 0.05
C ILE A 99 18.42 -10.32 -0.39
N VAL A 100 18.82 -11.58 -0.52
CA VAL A 100 17.91 -12.67 -0.92
C VAL A 100 16.84 -12.92 0.15
N VAL A 101 17.21 -12.92 1.43
CA VAL A 101 16.26 -13.08 2.54
C VAL A 101 15.26 -11.93 2.58
N LEU A 102 15.74 -10.69 2.47
CA LEU A 102 14.89 -9.50 2.47
C LEU A 102 13.95 -9.50 1.26
N SER A 103 14.45 -9.81 0.07
CA SER A 103 13.63 -9.92 -1.15
C SER A 103 12.53 -10.97 -0.99
N ARG A 104 12.84 -12.13 -0.42
CA ARG A 104 11.83 -13.17 -0.16
C ARG A 104 10.81 -12.76 0.89
N SER A 105 11.25 -12.08 1.95
CA SER A 105 10.35 -11.57 3.00
C SER A 105 9.37 -10.55 2.44
N ILE A 106 9.84 -9.62 1.59
CA ILE A 106 8.98 -8.64 0.92
C ILE A 106 7.98 -9.32 -0.02
N GLN A 107 8.42 -10.28 -0.84
CA GLN A 107 7.53 -11.02 -1.73
C GLN A 107 6.46 -11.81 -0.97
N GLN A 108 6.81 -12.39 0.19
CA GLN A 108 5.84 -13.08 1.05
C GLN A 108 4.84 -12.11 1.70
N ALA A 109 5.29 -10.95 2.18
CA ALA A 109 4.43 -9.93 2.77
C ALA A 109 3.50 -9.26 1.75
N LEU A 110 3.99 -9.05 0.52
CA LEU A 110 3.15 -8.59 -0.59
C LEU A 110 2.21 -9.69 -1.06
N GLY A 111 2.61 -10.95 -0.99
CA GLY A 111 1.85 -12.07 -1.54
C GLY A 111 2.05 -12.23 -3.05
N GLY A 112 3.17 -11.74 -3.61
CA GLY A 112 3.45 -11.81 -5.04
C GLY A 112 4.38 -10.72 -5.54
N GLU A 113 4.38 -10.50 -6.85
CA GLU A 113 5.15 -9.45 -7.49
C GLU A 113 4.55 -8.05 -7.23
N PRO A 114 5.37 -7.03 -6.90
CA PRO A 114 4.91 -5.68 -6.64
C PRO A 114 4.08 -5.08 -7.79
N ASP A 115 4.46 -5.37 -9.04
CA ASP A 115 3.76 -4.87 -10.23
C ASP A 115 2.35 -5.43 -10.34
N TYR A 116 2.13 -6.67 -9.91
CA TYR A 116 0.80 -7.27 -9.87
C TYR A 116 -0.10 -6.54 -8.86
N ALA A 117 0.41 -6.25 -7.66
CA ALA A 117 -0.32 -5.47 -6.66
C ALA A 117 -0.67 -4.06 -7.17
N ALA A 118 0.30 -3.37 -7.79
CA ALA A 118 0.07 -2.05 -8.38
C ALA A 118 -0.99 -2.09 -9.50
N HIS A 119 -0.94 -3.11 -10.36
CA HIS A 119 -1.91 -3.31 -11.43
C HIS A 119 -3.31 -3.58 -10.89
N LEU A 120 -3.43 -4.41 -9.84
CA LEU A 120 -4.69 -4.71 -9.18
C LEU A 120 -5.29 -3.46 -8.52
N CYS A 121 -4.46 -2.66 -7.85
CA CYS A 121 -4.86 -1.37 -7.26
C CYS A 121 -5.43 -0.43 -8.32
N ARG A 122 -4.76 -0.31 -9.47
CA ARG A 122 -5.23 0.56 -10.57
C ARG A 122 -6.58 0.12 -11.12
N GLN A 123 -6.81 -1.19 -11.28
CA GLN A 123 -8.08 -1.69 -11.79
C GLN A 123 -9.21 -1.47 -10.77
N ILE A 124 -8.98 -1.79 -9.49
CA ILE A 124 -9.96 -1.52 -8.41
C ILE A 124 -10.28 -0.02 -8.33
N ALA A 125 -9.25 0.84 -8.37
CA ALA A 125 -9.43 2.29 -8.37
C ALA A 125 -10.15 2.80 -9.63
N GLY A 126 -9.96 2.13 -10.77
CA GLY A 126 -10.71 2.36 -12.00
C GLY A 126 -12.15 1.85 -11.97
N GLY A 127 -12.57 1.18 -10.90
CA GLY A 127 -13.92 0.64 -10.74
C GLY A 127 -14.13 -0.73 -11.38
N ASP A 128 -13.09 -1.35 -11.93
CA ASP A 128 -13.18 -2.73 -12.41
C ASP A 128 -13.05 -3.71 -11.25
N LEU A 129 -14.20 -4.16 -10.75
CA LEU A 129 -14.30 -5.16 -9.69
C LEU A 129 -14.57 -6.58 -10.23
N THR A 130 -14.60 -6.75 -11.55
CA THR A 130 -14.86 -8.05 -12.20
C THR A 130 -13.63 -8.94 -12.24
N ILE A 131 -12.47 -8.35 -11.97
CA ILE A 131 -11.16 -8.99 -12.05
C ILE A 131 -10.99 -10.09 -10.99
N ALA A 132 -10.32 -11.16 -11.40
CA ALA A 132 -9.89 -12.23 -10.52
C ALA A 132 -8.66 -11.79 -9.71
N VAL A 133 -8.68 -12.07 -8.41
CA VAL A 133 -7.56 -11.78 -7.51
C VAL A 133 -6.97 -13.09 -7.02
N ASP A 134 -5.83 -13.44 -7.61
CA ASP A 134 -5.10 -14.67 -7.34
C ASP A 134 -4.09 -14.43 -6.21
N ALA A 135 -4.58 -14.31 -4.98
CA ALA A 135 -3.73 -14.34 -3.79
C ALA A 135 -3.22 -15.77 -3.54
N PRO A 136 -1.92 -15.93 -3.22
CA PRO A 136 -1.32 -17.23 -2.90
C PRO A 136 -2.03 -17.92 -1.74
N THR A 137 -2.27 -19.23 -1.89
CA THR A 137 -2.78 -20.09 -0.83
C THR A 137 -1.66 -20.41 0.17
N GLY A 138 -1.70 -19.84 1.38
CA GLY A 138 -0.76 -20.22 2.45
C GLY A 138 -0.51 -19.16 3.52
N ASN A 139 -0.67 -17.87 3.19
CA ASN A 139 -0.60 -16.77 4.17
C ASN A 139 -1.84 -15.88 3.98
N GLN A 140 -2.67 -15.79 5.02
CA GLN A 140 -3.85 -14.91 5.00
C GLN A 140 -3.49 -13.43 5.19
N GLU A 141 -2.32 -13.14 5.74
CA GLU A 141 -1.85 -11.78 6.02
C GLU A 141 -0.85 -11.30 4.96
N ASN A 142 -1.31 -11.11 3.72
CA ASN A 142 -0.52 -10.46 2.68
C ASN A 142 -1.35 -9.42 1.92
N LEU A 143 -0.67 -8.45 1.31
CA LEU A 143 -1.32 -7.32 0.64
C LEU A 143 -2.33 -7.77 -0.43
N ILE A 144 -2.01 -8.77 -1.25
CA ILE A 144 -2.93 -9.25 -2.31
C ILE A 144 -4.19 -9.87 -1.70
N ALA A 145 -4.09 -10.58 -0.58
CA ALA A 145 -5.25 -11.11 0.14
C ALA A 145 -6.15 -9.99 0.67
N GLU A 146 -5.57 -8.98 1.31
CA GLU A 146 -6.31 -7.79 1.78
C GLU A 146 -7.00 -7.04 0.62
N MET A 147 -6.35 -6.96 -0.53
CA MET A 147 -6.93 -6.37 -1.74
C MET A 147 -8.09 -7.18 -2.31
N ARG A 148 -8.05 -8.52 -2.22
CA ARG A 148 -9.18 -9.39 -2.58
C ARG A 148 -10.39 -9.08 -1.70
N ASP A 149 -10.19 -8.93 -0.41
CA ASP A 149 -11.26 -8.66 0.56
C ASP A 149 -11.83 -7.26 0.37
N MET A 150 -10.97 -6.26 0.17
CA MET A 150 -11.39 -4.90 -0.23
C MET A 150 -12.26 -4.93 -1.49
N LYS A 151 -11.84 -5.63 -2.55
CA LYS A 151 -12.62 -5.78 -3.78
C LYS A 151 -13.97 -6.46 -3.52
N HIS A 152 -14.00 -7.49 -2.67
CA HIS A 152 -15.22 -8.21 -2.33
C HIS A 152 -16.22 -7.32 -1.60
N HIS A 153 -15.76 -6.52 -0.63
CA HIS A 153 -16.59 -5.54 0.07
C HIS A 153 -17.11 -4.45 -0.86
N LEU A 154 -16.26 -3.88 -1.72
CA LEU A 154 -16.69 -2.89 -2.71
C LEU A 154 -17.76 -3.46 -3.65
N THR A 155 -17.56 -4.68 -4.16
CA THR A 155 -18.56 -5.36 -5.01
C THR A 155 -19.90 -5.52 -4.29
N THR A 156 -19.86 -5.89 -3.01
CA THR A 156 -21.06 -6.09 -2.19
C THR A 156 -21.80 -4.78 -1.95
N ILE A 157 -21.08 -3.69 -1.66
CA ILE A 157 -21.66 -2.36 -1.49
C ILE A 157 -22.34 -1.90 -2.78
N ILE A 158 -21.66 -2.01 -3.93
CA ILE A 158 -22.22 -1.62 -5.23
C ILE A 158 -23.47 -2.44 -5.57
N ARG A 159 -23.48 -3.75 -5.30
CA ARG A 159 -24.68 -4.60 -5.48
C ARG A 159 -25.85 -4.14 -4.61
N ARG A 160 -25.59 -3.79 -3.34
CA ARG A 160 -26.64 -3.25 -2.45
C ARG A 160 -27.18 -1.93 -2.96
N ILE A 161 -26.32 -1.01 -3.40
CA ILE A 161 -26.74 0.27 -3.99
C ILE A 161 -27.62 0.03 -5.22
N LYS A 162 -27.22 -0.88 -6.12
CA LYS A 162 -28.01 -1.24 -7.30
C LYS A 162 -29.39 -1.75 -6.92
N HIS A 163 -29.46 -2.69 -5.98
CA HIS A 163 -30.74 -3.24 -5.51
C HIS A 163 -31.64 -2.17 -4.86
N SER A 164 -31.06 -1.26 -4.07
CA SER A 164 -31.80 -0.14 -3.49
C SER A 164 -32.33 0.80 -4.58
N ALA A 165 -31.55 1.09 -5.62
CA ALA A 165 -32.00 1.92 -6.75
C ALA A 165 -33.13 1.25 -7.54
N GLU A 166 -33.06 -0.06 -7.77
CA GLU A 166 -34.15 -0.84 -8.38
C GLU A 166 -35.43 -0.77 -7.52
N SER A 167 -35.31 -0.92 -6.21
CA SER A 167 -36.44 -0.83 -5.27
C SER A 167 -37.07 0.57 -5.26
N ILE A 168 -36.26 1.64 -5.29
CA ILE A 168 -36.72 3.03 -5.40
C ILE A 168 -37.45 3.24 -6.74
N THR A 169 -36.91 2.70 -7.84
CA THR A 169 -37.52 2.82 -9.17
C THR A 169 -38.90 2.16 -9.20
N THR A 170 -39.04 0.96 -8.63
CA THR A 170 -40.32 0.29 -8.47
C THR A 170 -41.30 1.12 -7.64
N GLY A 171 -40.87 1.61 -6.46
CA GLY A 171 -41.72 2.45 -5.61
C GLY A 171 -42.15 3.74 -6.29
N ALA A 172 -41.28 4.37 -7.09
CA ALA A 172 -41.62 5.55 -7.87
C ALA A 172 -42.70 5.26 -8.93
N HIS A 173 -42.65 4.10 -9.59
CA HIS A 173 -43.70 3.66 -10.51
C HIS A 173 -45.04 3.41 -9.81
N GLU A 174 -45.03 2.78 -8.63
CA GLU A 174 -46.23 2.57 -7.83
C GLU A 174 -46.86 3.89 -7.38
N ILE A 175 -46.05 4.86 -6.94
CA ILE A 175 -46.51 6.21 -6.58
C ILE A 175 -47.14 6.90 -7.80
N ALA A 176 -46.48 6.85 -8.96
CA ALA A 176 -47.00 7.46 -10.18
C ALA A 176 -48.35 6.86 -10.58
N ALA A 177 -48.49 5.53 -10.51
CA ALA A 177 -49.75 4.85 -10.77
C ALA A 177 -50.84 5.25 -9.76
N GLY A 178 -50.52 5.28 -8.47
CA GLY A 178 -51.44 5.70 -7.41
C GLY A 178 -51.88 7.16 -7.54
N ASN A 179 -50.98 8.05 -7.96
CA ASN A 179 -51.33 9.45 -8.20
C ASN A 179 -52.27 9.61 -9.40
N ASN A 180 -52.13 8.78 -10.43
CA ASN A 180 -53.04 8.77 -11.57
C ASN A 180 -54.45 8.29 -11.17
N ASP A 181 -54.55 7.21 -10.38
CA ASP A 181 -55.83 6.73 -9.83
C ASP A 181 -56.49 7.79 -8.94
N LEU A 182 -55.73 8.45 -8.07
CA LEU A 182 -56.25 9.52 -7.21
C LEU A 182 -56.73 10.72 -8.03
N SER A 183 -56.00 11.12 -9.07
CA SER A 183 -56.40 12.19 -9.99
C SER A 183 -57.73 11.84 -10.67
N GLN A 184 -57.85 10.62 -11.22
CA GLN A 184 -59.08 10.15 -11.84
C GLN A 184 -60.27 10.20 -10.86
N ARG A 185 -60.09 9.68 -9.64
CA ARG A 185 -61.14 9.71 -8.61
C ARG A 185 -61.51 11.13 -8.17
N THR A 186 -60.54 12.04 -8.18
CA THR A 186 -60.78 13.47 -7.87
C THR A 186 -61.59 14.12 -8.98
N GLU A 187 -61.33 13.80 -10.25
CA GLU A 187 -62.14 14.22 -11.40
C GLU A 187 -63.57 13.67 -11.31
N GLU A 188 -63.74 12.38 -11.02
CA GLU A 188 -65.05 11.75 -10.83
C GLU A 188 -65.86 12.39 -9.67
N GLN A 189 -65.18 12.71 -8.56
CA GLN A 189 -65.80 13.42 -7.44
C GLN A 189 -66.20 14.84 -7.80
N ALA A 190 -65.37 15.56 -8.57
CA ALA A 190 -65.70 16.91 -9.04
C ALA A 190 -66.96 16.90 -9.91
N VAL A 191 -67.08 15.94 -10.82
CA VAL A 191 -68.29 15.74 -11.65
C VAL A 191 -69.51 15.44 -10.77
N SER A 192 -69.39 14.56 -9.78
CA SER A 192 -70.49 14.23 -8.86
C SER A 192 -70.95 15.44 -8.03
N LEU A 193 -70.02 16.29 -7.62
CA LEU A 193 -70.29 17.56 -6.94
C LEU A 193 -71.02 18.55 -7.86
N GLU A 194 -70.64 18.64 -9.13
CA GLU A 194 -71.31 19.46 -10.13
C GLU A 194 -72.75 19.01 -10.38
N GLU A 195 -72.99 17.69 -10.51
CA GLU A 195 -74.33 17.12 -10.62
C GLU A 195 -75.19 17.40 -9.38
N THR A 196 -74.58 17.33 -8.18
CA THR A 196 -75.27 17.65 -6.92
C THR A 196 -75.63 19.14 -6.86
N ALA A 197 -74.72 20.04 -7.25
CA ALA A 197 -74.98 21.46 -7.29
C ALA A 197 -76.10 21.82 -8.28
N SER A 198 -76.07 21.23 -9.49
CA SER A 198 -77.14 21.39 -10.49
C SER A 198 -78.49 20.87 -9.99
N SER A 199 -78.49 19.72 -9.30
CA SER A 199 -79.69 19.17 -8.67
C SER A 199 -80.25 20.09 -7.58
N MET A 200 -79.38 20.72 -6.79
CA MET A 200 -79.76 21.72 -5.78
C MET A 200 -80.32 22.99 -6.41
N GLU A 201 -79.78 23.47 -7.54
CA GLU A 201 -80.36 24.60 -8.28
C GLU A 201 -81.77 24.28 -8.80
N ARG A 202 -81.96 23.10 -9.39
CA ARG A 202 -83.29 22.61 -9.83
C ARG A 202 -84.26 22.51 -8.66
N LEU A 203 -83.83 21.96 -7.52
CA LEU A 203 -84.65 21.87 -6.31
C LEU A 203 -85.02 23.25 -5.77
N ALA A 204 -84.06 24.18 -5.69
CA ALA A 204 -84.31 25.55 -5.27
C ALA A 204 -85.31 26.25 -6.20
N GLY A 205 -85.21 26.05 -7.52
CA GLY A 205 -86.20 26.52 -8.48
C GLY A 205 -87.59 25.95 -8.24
N THR A 206 -87.69 24.65 -7.98
CA THR A 206 -88.95 23.95 -7.68
C THR A 206 -89.59 24.45 -6.37
N VAL A 207 -88.77 24.70 -5.34
CA VAL A 207 -89.22 25.28 -4.06
C VAL A 207 -89.74 26.70 -4.25
N ARG A 208 -89.03 27.54 -5.04
CA ARG A 208 -89.51 28.90 -5.38
C ARG A 208 -90.84 28.85 -6.12
N GLN A 209 -90.98 27.97 -7.12
CA GLN A 209 -92.24 27.78 -7.84
C GLN A 209 -93.37 27.34 -6.91
N SER A 210 -93.08 26.42 -5.98
CA SER A 210 -94.07 25.92 -5.02
C SER A 210 -94.53 27.00 -4.04
N ALA A 211 -93.61 27.85 -3.58
CA ALA A 211 -93.92 28.99 -2.72
C ALA A 211 -94.78 30.04 -3.44
N GLU A 212 -94.48 30.32 -4.72
CA GLU A 212 -95.28 31.23 -5.54
C GLU A 212 -96.69 30.68 -5.79
N ASN A 213 -96.80 29.39 -6.15
CA ASN A 213 -98.09 28.72 -6.30
C ASN A 213 -98.91 28.77 -5.00
N ALA A 214 -98.28 28.58 -3.84
CA ALA A 214 -98.95 28.67 -2.54
C ALA A 214 -99.44 30.10 -2.24
N ARG A 215 -98.65 31.14 -2.58
CA ARG A 215 -99.07 32.55 -2.46
C ARG A 215 -100.27 32.86 -3.36
N GLN A 216 -100.23 32.42 -4.62
CA GLN A 216 -101.34 32.59 -5.56
C GLN A 216 -102.61 31.88 -5.06
N ALA A 217 -102.49 30.65 -4.56
CA ALA A 217 -103.61 29.92 -3.98
C ALA A 217 -104.20 30.62 -2.75
N ALA A 218 -103.34 31.16 -1.87
CA ALA A 218 -103.78 31.92 -0.70
C ALA A 218 -104.54 33.20 -1.11
N SER A 219 -104.02 33.96 -2.08
CA SER A 219 -104.69 35.14 -2.61
C SER A 219 -106.03 34.80 -3.27
N LEU A 220 -106.11 33.70 -4.02
CA LEU A 220 -107.36 33.24 -4.62
C LEU A 220 -108.39 32.86 -3.56
N ALA A 221 -107.97 32.16 -2.50
CA ALA A 221 -108.83 31.78 -1.38
C ALA A 221 -109.34 33.01 -0.60
N GLU A 222 -108.49 34.01 -0.37
CA GLU A 222 -108.87 35.28 0.26
C GLU A 222 -109.91 36.04 -0.57
N ASN A 223 -109.67 36.18 -1.88
CA ASN A 223 -110.62 36.78 -2.81
C ASN A 223 -111.98 36.05 -2.81
N ALA A 224 -111.96 34.71 -2.86
CA ALA A 224 -113.19 33.90 -2.84
C ALA A 224 -113.97 34.06 -1.53
N SER A 225 -113.26 34.08 -0.38
CA SER A 225 -113.85 34.34 0.93
C SER A 225 -114.48 35.73 1.01
N GLY A 226 -113.79 36.77 0.50
CA GLY A 226 -114.32 38.13 0.43
C GLY A 226 -115.59 38.24 -0.42
N VAL A 227 -115.62 37.60 -1.59
CA VAL A 227 -116.82 37.52 -2.45
C VAL A 227 -117.96 36.81 -1.73
N ALA A 228 -117.69 35.69 -1.06
CA ALA A 228 -118.69 34.94 -0.30
C ALA A 228 -119.27 35.77 0.86
N ALA A 229 -118.43 36.49 1.60
CA ALA A 229 -118.84 37.39 2.68
C ALA A 229 -119.70 38.57 2.17
N SER A 230 -119.34 39.15 1.03
CA SER A 230 -120.15 40.21 0.39
C SER A 230 -121.53 39.67 -0.03
N ARG A 231 -121.56 38.48 -0.63
CA ARG A 231 -122.82 37.81 -1.03
C ARG A 231 -123.69 37.46 0.18
N SER A 232 -123.11 36.96 1.28
CA SER A 232 -123.86 36.64 2.49
C SER A 232 -124.43 37.89 3.15
N ALA A 233 -123.68 38.99 3.20
CA ALA A 233 -124.17 40.29 3.69
C ALA A 233 -125.32 40.83 2.84
N LEU A 234 -125.23 40.72 1.50
CA LEU A 234 -126.30 41.13 0.59
C LEU A 234 -127.56 40.26 0.77
N ALA A 235 -127.38 38.94 0.92
CA ALA A 235 -128.47 38.02 1.19
C ALA A 235 -129.15 38.37 2.53
N ALA A 236 -128.39 38.58 3.60
CA ALA A 236 -128.91 38.96 4.91
C ALA A 236 -129.70 40.29 4.87
N ARG A 237 -129.21 41.31 4.14
CA ARG A 237 -129.95 42.56 3.91
C ARG A 237 -131.27 42.33 3.18
N ARG A 238 -131.29 41.48 2.14
CA ARG A 238 -132.52 41.13 1.42
C ARG A 238 -133.52 40.40 2.31
N THR A 239 -133.08 39.46 3.15
CA THR A 239 -133.97 38.75 4.07
C THR A 239 -134.56 39.71 5.11
N CYS A 240 -133.76 40.64 5.64
CA CYS A 240 -134.24 41.64 6.60
C CYS A 240 -135.25 42.62 5.98
N ALA A 241 -135.02 43.04 4.72
CA ALA A 241 -135.97 43.87 3.98
C ALA A 241 -137.32 43.15 3.73
N ASN A 242 -137.30 41.85 3.42
CA ASN A 242 -138.52 41.05 3.24
C ASN A 242 -139.28 40.75 4.54
N ILE A 243 -138.64 40.83 5.71
CA ILE A 243 -139.30 40.60 7.01
C ILE A 243 -140.04 41.87 7.50
N HIS A 244 -139.75 43.04 6.91
CA HIS A 244 -140.34 44.33 7.27
C HIS A 244 -141.41 44.84 6.27
N SER A 245 -141.78 44.01 5.29
CA SER A 245 -142.85 44.24 4.30
C SER A 245 -144.00 43.26 4.53
#